data_AF-A0A0C9VU32-F1
#
_entry.id   AF-A0A0C9VU32-F1
#
_cell.length_a   1.000
_cell.length_b   1.000
_cell.length_c   1.000
_cell.angle_alpha   90.00
_cell.angle_beta   90.00
_cell.angle_gamma   90.00
#
_symmetry.space_group_name_H-M   'P 1'
#
loop_
_entity.id
_entity.type
_entity.pdbx_description
1 polymer ?
#
loop_
_entity_poly.entity_id
_entity_poly.type
_entity_poly.pdbx_seq_one_letter_code
_entity_poly.pdbx_strand_id
1 'polypeptide(L)'
;MVKFATFLLLAIVRLAVAFPAYDSLVGLSEREINEYVTRNGVAEIPNPPLPLPKGQDGLKLVNDPAHPFIAAGPNDIRGPCPALNTLASHGYLPRNGVARPDQIITAVMEGIVFLHNIQNSI
;
A
#
# COMPACT_ATOMS: atom_id res chain seq x y z
N MET A 1 9.61 26.30 35.93
CA MET A 1 10.30 25.28 35.10
C MET A 1 9.65 23.89 35.20
N VAL A 2 9.39 23.35 36.39
CA VAL A 2 8.76 22.01 36.55
C VAL A 2 7.42 21.84 35.83
N LYS A 3 6.53 22.84 35.90
CA LYS A 3 5.21 22.79 35.23
C LYS A 3 5.28 22.71 33.70
N PHE A 4 6.27 23.36 33.09
CA PHE A 4 6.45 23.35 31.63
C PHE A 4 6.93 21.99 31.13
N ALA A 5 7.83 21.36 31.89
CA ALA A 5 8.27 20.00 31.62
C ALA A 5 7.12 18.98 31.74
N THR A 6 6.19 19.16 32.69
CA THR A 6 5.01 18.29 32.83
C THR A 6 4.06 18.41 31.65
N PHE A 7 3.78 19.64 31.18
CA PHE A 7 2.94 19.85 29.99
C PHE A 7 3.58 19.29 28.72
N LEU A 8 4.90 19.46 28.55
CA LEU A 8 5.63 18.90 27.42
C LEU A 8 5.59 17.36 27.44
N LEU A 9 5.79 16.74 28.60
CA LEU A 9 5.73 15.28 28.75
C LEU A 9 4.32 14.74 28.44
N LEU A 10 3.27 15.41 28.93
CA LEU A 10 1.89 15.06 28.64
C LEU A 10 1.56 15.19 27.14
N ALA A 11 2.08 16.21 26.46
CA ALA A 11 1.89 16.39 25.02
C ALA A 11 2.59 15.28 24.21
N ILE A 12 3.82 14.90 24.58
CA ILE A 12 4.56 13.81 23.93
C ILE A 12 3.85 12.46 24.14
N VAL A 13 3.36 12.18 25.35
CA VAL A 13 2.57 10.97 25.62
C VAL A 13 1.29 10.95 24.79
N ARG A 14 0.58 12.07 24.66
CA ARG A 14 -0.63 12.16 23.82
C ARG A 14 -0.35 11.91 22.34
N LEU A 15 0.80 12.36 21.82
CA LEU A 15 1.23 12.08 20.46
C LEU A 15 1.56 10.59 20.26
N ALA A 16 2.17 9.92 21.24
CA ALA A 16 2.51 8.49 21.14
C ALA A 16 1.28 7.56 21.11
N VAL A 17 0.18 7.93 21.75
CA VAL A 17 -1.07 7.12 21.77
C VAL A 17 -2.02 7.47 20.60
N ALA A 18 -1.72 8.54 19.84
CA ALA A 18 -2.58 9.01 18.75
C ALA A 18 -2.36 8.30 17.41
N PHE A 19 -1.27 7.54 17.25
CA PHE A 19 -1.03 6.76 16.05
C PHE A 19 -1.42 5.30 16.31
N PRO A 20 -2.31 4.71 15.51
CA PRO A 20 -2.58 3.28 15.60
C PRO A 20 -1.28 2.52 15.31
N ALA A 21 -0.85 1.67 16.23
CA ALA A 21 0.23 0.73 15.97
C ALA A 21 -0.24 -0.25 14.89
N TYR A 22 0.31 -0.15 13.69
CA TYR A 22 0.11 -1.15 12.64
C TYR A 22 0.99 -2.36 12.99
N ASP A 23 0.48 -3.23 13.86
CA ASP A 23 1.15 -4.50 14.14
C ASP A 23 0.94 -5.48 12.97
N SER A 24 2.00 -6.23 12.67
CA SER A 24 1.93 -7.29 11.67
C SER A 24 0.97 -8.38 12.15
N LEU A 25 0.03 -8.79 11.29
CA LEU A 25 -0.81 -9.97 11.53
C LEU A 25 -0.08 -11.30 11.24
N VAL A 26 1.16 -11.23 10.75
CA VAL A 26 1.94 -12.42 10.41
C VAL A 26 2.25 -13.20 11.68
N GLY A 27 1.85 -14.47 11.70
CA GLY A 27 2.10 -15.40 12.82
C GLY A 27 0.99 -15.46 13.88
N LEU A 28 -0.07 -14.66 13.75
CA LEU A 28 -1.26 -14.76 14.60
C LEU A 28 -2.18 -15.91 14.17
N SER A 29 -2.92 -16.48 15.13
CA SER A 29 -4.00 -17.43 14.84
C SER A 29 -5.22 -16.72 14.24
N GLU A 30 -6.05 -17.46 13.49
CA GLU A 30 -7.28 -16.90 12.87
C GLU A 30 -8.21 -16.21 13.89
N ARG A 31 -8.29 -16.75 15.12
CA ARG A 31 -9.11 -16.16 16.18
C ARG A 31 -8.60 -14.78 16.59
N GLU A 32 -7.28 -14.63 16.75
CA GLU A 32 -6.65 -13.35 17.13
C GLU A 32 -6.82 -12.32 16.01
N ILE A 33 -6.69 -12.75 14.75
CA ILE A 33 -6.95 -11.91 13.59
C ILE A 33 -8.40 -11.42 13.59
N ASN A 34 -9.37 -12.32 13.80
CA ASN A 34 -10.79 -11.96 13.84
C ASN A 34 -11.12 -11.00 15.00
N GLU A 35 -10.54 -11.21 16.18
CA GLU A 35 -10.68 -10.29 17.31
C GLU A 35 -10.10 -8.91 17.01
N TYR A 36 -8.93 -8.85 16.38
CA TYR A 36 -8.30 -7.60 15.94
C TYR A 36 -9.16 -6.85 14.92
N VAL A 37 -9.63 -7.54 13.89
CA VAL A 37 -10.50 -6.98 12.84
C VAL A 37 -11.80 -6.45 13.45
N THR A 38 -12.42 -7.20 14.36
CA THR A 38 -13.66 -6.79 15.03
C THR A 38 -13.46 -5.52 15.87
N ARG A 39 -12.33 -5.41 16.58
CA ARG A 39 -12.03 -4.27 17.45
C ARG A 39 -11.68 -3.01 16.68
N ASN A 40 -10.91 -3.14 15.60
CA ASN A 40 -10.31 -2.01 14.89
C ASN A 40 -11.09 -1.61 13.63
N GLY A 41 -12.06 -2.42 13.22
CA GLY A 41 -12.80 -2.25 11.98
C GLY A 41 -11.99 -2.66 10.75
N VAL A 42 -12.71 -2.89 9.65
CA VAL A 42 -12.12 -3.10 8.33
C VAL A 42 -12.17 -1.75 7.61
N ALA A 43 -11.03 -1.28 7.09
CA ALA A 43 -11.06 -0.14 6.18
C ALA A 43 -11.88 -0.52 4.94
N GLU A 44 -12.87 0.27 4.58
CA GLU A 44 -13.62 0.08 3.35
C GLU A 44 -12.69 0.34 2.17
N ILE A 45 -12.14 -0.74 1.62
CA ILE A 45 -11.32 -0.70 0.41
C ILE A 45 -12.28 -1.00 -0.74
N PRO A 46 -12.44 -0.08 -1.70
CA PRO A 46 -13.24 -0.36 -2.87
C PRO A 46 -12.69 -1.62 -3.56
N ASN A 47 -13.60 -2.48 -4.03
CA ASN A 47 -13.17 -3.65 -4.78
C ASN A 47 -12.20 -3.20 -5.88
N PRO A 48 -11.05 -3.89 -6.04
CA PRO A 48 -10.15 -3.56 -7.13
C PRO A 48 -10.92 -3.66 -8.45
N PRO A 49 -10.54 -2.86 -9.46
CA PRO A 49 -11.19 -2.92 -10.75
C PRO A 49 -11.20 -4.37 -11.27
N LEU A 50 -12.28 -4.70 -11.96
CA LEU A 50 -12.41 -5.96 -12.69
C LEU A 50 -11.17 -6.19 -13.60
N PRO A 51 -10.95 -7.42 -14.12
CA PRO A 51 -9.93 -7.67 -15.12
C PRO A 51 -9.85 -6.55 -16.16
N LEU A 52 -8.64 -6.23 -16.60
CA LEU A 52 -8.44 -5.19 -17.62
C LEU A 52 -9.42 -5.42 -18.78
N PRO A 53 -10.08 -4.37 -19.29
CA PRO A 53 -11.03 -4.50 -20.38
C PRO A 53 -10.43 -5.31 -21.51
N LYS A 54 -11.23 -6.20 -22.12
CA LYS A 54 -10.81 -7.05 -23.24
C LYS A 54 -10.08 -6.22 -24.31
N GLY A 55 -8.86 -6.59 -24.66
CA GLY A 55 -7.99 -5.87 -25.59
C GLY A 55 -6.99 -4.90 -24.94
N GLN A 56 -7.06 -4.69 -23.62
CA GLN A 56 -6.06 -3.98 -22.82
C GLN A 56 -5.16 -4.93 -22.02
N ASP A 57 -5.36 -6.22 -22.23
CA ASP A 57 -4.78 -7.36 -21.52
C ASP A 57 -3.61 -8.02 -22.27
N GLY A 58 -3.29 -7.50 -23.46
CA GLY A 58 -2.12 -7.90 -24.25
C GLY A 58 -0.82 -7.22 -23.81
N LEU A 59 0.28 -7.63 -24.45
CA LEU A 59 1.57 -6.95 -24.30
C LEU A 59 1.43 -5.49 -24.76
N LYS A 60 1.69 -4.57 -23.84
CA LYS A 60 1.77 -3.12 -24.11
C LYS A 60 3.10 -2.56 -23.63
N LEU A 61 3.54 -1.47 -24.23
CA LEU A 61 4.68 -0.71 -23.72
C LEU A 61 4.25 -0.03 -22.42
N VAL A 62 4.86 -0.45 -21.30
CA VAL A 62 4.58 0.06 -19.95
C VAL A 62 5.58 1.14 -19.49
N ASN A 63 6.69 1.28 -20.21
CA ASN A 63 7.61 2.39 -20.02
C ASN A 63 7.34 3.43 -21.11
N ASP A 64 6.37 4.29 -20.85
CA ASP A 64 5.87 5.29 -21.77
C ASP A 64 6.03 6.72 -21.19
N PRO A 65 5.76 7.78 -21.97
CA PRO A 65 5.86 9.15 -21.48
C PRO A 65 4.92 9.50 -20.32
N ALA A 66 3.85 8.74 -20.08
CA ALA A 66 2.97 8.92 -18.92
C ALA A 66 3.53 8.24 -17.65
N HIS A 67 4.36 7.22 -17.81
CA HIS A 67 5.00 6.45 -16.73
C HIS A 67 6.53 6.54 -16.76
N PRO A 68 7.13 7.75 -16.79
CA PRO A 68 8.58 7.88 -16.81
C PRO A 68 9.18 7.41 -15.49
N PHE A 69 10.38 6.83 -15.59
CA PHE A 69 11.17 6.53 -14.41
C PHE A 69 11.57 7.82 -13.68
N ILE A 70 11.35 7.85 -12.37
CA ILE A 70 11.85 8.87 -11.46
C ILE A 70 12.41 8.16 -10.25
N ALA A 71 13.66 8.46 -9.91
CA ALA A 71 14.32 7.93 -8.73
C ALA A 71 13.57 8.35 -7.45
N ALA A 72 13.55 7.48 -6.45
CA ALA A 72 12.95 7.77 -5.15
C ALA A 72 13.65 8.97 -4.49
N GLY A 73 12.86 9.95 -4.05
CA GLY A 73 13.35 11.05 -3.25
C GLY A 73 13.68 10.62 -1.81
N PRO A 74 14.29 11.52 -0.99
CA PRO A 74 14.70 11.20 0.38
C PRO A 74 13.56 10.75 1.31
N ASN A 75 12.32 11.12 1.00
CA ASN A 75 11.13 10.80 1.80
C ASN A 75 10.25 9.71 1.16
N ASP A 76 10.65 9.17 0.01
CA ASP A 76 9.89 8.14 -0.67
C ASP A 76 10.25 6.76 -0.11
N ILE A 77 9.23 5.97 0.21
CA ILE A 77 9.41 4.65 0.82
C ILE A 77 9.59 3.60 -0.26
N ARG A 78 10.57 2.71 -0.07
CA ARG A 78 10.76 1.50 -0.89
C ARG A 78 10.91 0.31 0.04
N GLY A 79 10.22 -0.78 -0.31
CA GLY A 79 10.19 -2.00 0.48
C GLY A 79 11.12 -3.08 -0.09
N PRO A 80 11.04 -4.31 0.42
CA PRO A 80 11.82 -5.43 -0.10
C PRO A 80 11.31 -5.97 -1.44
N CYS A 81 10.08 -5.65 -1.84
CA CYS A 81 9.49 -6.15 -3.08
C CYS A 81 9.95 -5.32 -4.30
N PRO A 82 10.77 -5.87 -5.21
CA PRO A 82 11.31 -5.12 -6.34
C PRO A 82 10.22 -4.66 -7.32
N ALA A 83 9.17 -5.46 -7.51
CA ALA A 83 8.07 -5.14 -8.42
C ALA A 83 7.32 -3.86 -7.98
N LEU A 84 6.95 -3.76 -6.70
CA LEU A 84 6.24 -2.58 -6.18
C LEU A 84 7.13 -1.34 -6.20
N ASN A 85 8.43 -1.51 -5.95
CA ASN A 85 9.40 -0.42 -6.03
C ASN A 85 9.48 0.15 -7.46
N THR A 86 9.51 -0.72 -8.48
CA THR A 86 9.49 -0.30 -9.89
C THR A 86 8.20 0.42 -10.24
N LEU A 87 7.04 -0.10 -9.83
CA LEU A 87 5.74 0.53 -10.09
C LEU A 87 5.64 1.93 -9.46
N ALA A 88 6.14 2.11 -8.24
CA ALA A 88 6.21 3.43 -7.60
C ALA A 88 7.19 4.37 -8.33
N SER A 89 8.35 3.87 -8.76
CA SER A 89 9.34 4.67 -9.51
C SER A 89 8.89 5.00 -10.95
N HIS A 90 7.90 4.29 -11.50
CA HIS A 90 7.28 4.60 -12.79
C HIS A 90 5.94 5.36 -12.66
N GLY A 91 5.43 5.55 -11.45
CA GLY A 91 4.19 6.31 -11.22
C GLY A 91 2.90 5.53 -11.42
N TYR A 92 2.97 4.20 -11.62
CA TYR A 92 1.80 3.32 -11.52
C TYR A 92 1.25 3.26 -10.10
N LEU A 93 2.13 3.41 -9.10
CA LEU A 93 1.77 3.66 -7.70
C LEU A 93 2.14 5.08 -7.31
N PRO A 94 1.52 5.63 -6.23
CA PRO A 94 2.01 6.83 -5.57
C PRO A 94 3.52 6.75 -5.35
N ARG A 95 4.25 7.74 -5.88
CA ARG A 95 5.73 7.73 -5.91
C ARG A 95 6.36 7.73 -4.51
N ASN A 96 5.61 8.21 -3.52
CA ASN A 96 5.97 8.18 -2.10
C ASN A 96 6.02 6.78 -1.49
N GLY A 97 5.54 5.74 -2.20
CA GLY A 97 5.58 4.36 -1.73
C GLY A 97 4.47 3.96 -0.77
N VAL A 98 3.43 4.79 -0.61
CA VAL A 98 2.27 4.48 0.23
C VAL A 98 1.02 4.41 -0.64
N ALA A 99 0.45 3.21 -0.76
CA ALA A 99 -0.68 2.94 -1.63
C ALA A 99 -1.76 2.14 -0.90
N ARG A 100 -3.01 2.34 -1.33
CA ARG A 100 -4.12 1.48 -0.91
C ARG A 100 -4.07 0.13 -1.65
N PRO A 101 -4.68 -0.93 -1.10
CA PRO A 101 -4.67 -2.24 -1.77
C PRO A 101 -5.29 -2.23 -3.17
N ASP A 102 -6.36 -1.46 -3.44
CA ASP A 102 -6.96 -1.31 -4.77
C ASP A 102 -5.99 -0.73 -5.82
N GLN A 103 -5.16 0.23 -5.40
CA GLN A 103 -4.14 0.84 -6.26
C GLN A 103 -3.02 -0.17 -6.58
N ILE A 104 -2.65 -1.01 -5.61
CA ILE A 104 -1.66 -2.08 -5.82
C ILE A 104 -2.15 -3.07 -6.86
N ILE A 105 -3.39 -3.56 -6.74
CA ILE A 105 -3.94 -4.50 -7.73
C ILE A 105 -3.97 -3.86 -9.11
N THR A 106 -4.47 -2.63 -9.23
CA THR A 106 -4.54 -1.90 -10.50
C THR A 106 -3.15 -1.72 -11.13
N ALA A 107 -2.18 -1.21 -10.36
CA ALA A 107 -0.82 -0.97 -10.83
C ALA A 107 -0.11 -2.26 -11.28
N VAL A 108 -0.33 -3.35 -10.57
CA VAL A 108 0.31 -4.64 -10.83
C VAL A 108 -0.31 -5.31 -12.07
N MET A 109 -1.60 -5.09 -12.33
CA MET A 109 -2.27 -5.50 -13.58
C MET A 109 -1.82 -4.64 -14.76
N GLU A 110 -1.75 -3.31 -14.61
CA GLU A 110 -1.46 -2.39 -15.71
C GLU A 110 0.02 -2.27 -16.06
N GLY A 111 0.91 -2.30 -15.07
CA GLY A 111 2.33 -1.97 -15.24
C GLY A 111 3.24 -3.17 -15.42
N ILE A 112 2.83 -4.36 -15.00
CA ILE A 112 3.65 -5.59 -15.09
C ILE A 112 2.85 -6.84 -15.52
N VAL A 113 1.60 -6.67 -15.96
CA VAL A 113 0.72 -7.75 -16.46
C VAL A 113 0.64 -8.94 -15.51
N PHE A 114 0.73 -8.68 -14.20
CA PHE A 114 0.58 -9.73 -13.20
C PHE A 114 -0.93 -9.98 -13.00
N LEU A 115 -1.31 -11.24 -12.81
CA LEU A 115 -2.71 -11.74 -12.65
C LEU A 115 -3.51 -12.06 -13.92
N HIS A 116 -3.00 -11.85 -15.14
CA HIS A 116 -3.78 -12.20 -16.34
C HIS A 116 -4.17 -13.69 -16.41
N ASN A 117 -3.40 -14.59 -15.78
CA ASN A 117 -3.62 -16.03 -15.84
C ASN A 117 -4.32 -16.66 -14.61
N ILE A 118 -4.56 -15.93 -13.51
CA ILE A 118 -5.14 -16.55 -12.31
C ILE A 118 -6.67 -16.65 -12.40
N GLN A 119 -7.34 -15.75 -13.12
CA GLN A 119 -8.80 -15.79 -13.31
C GLN A 119 -9.29 -16.62 -14.50
N ASN A 120 -8.40 -17.08 -15.39
CA ASN A 120 -8.74 -18.10 -16.39
C ASN A 120 -8.63 -19.54 -15.82
N SER A 121 -8.33 -19.69 -14.52
CA SER A 121 -8.16 -20.97 -13.83
C SER A 121 -9.13 -21.16 -12.66
N ILE A 122 -10.17 -20.32 -12.55
CA ILE A 122 -11.28 -20.46 -11.59
C ILE A 122 -12.60 -20.55 -12.36
#